data_AF-A0A854F853-F1
#
_entry.id   AF-A0A854F853-F1
#
_cell.length_a   1.000
_cell.length_b   1.000
_cell.length_c   1.000
_cell.angle_alpha   90.00
_cell.angle_beta   90.00
_cell.angle_gamma   90.00
#
_symmetry.space_group_name_H-M   'P 1'
#
loop_
_entity.id
_entity.type
_entity.pdbx_description
1 polymer ?
#
loop_
_entity_poly.entity_id
_entity_poly.type
_entity_poly.pdbx_seq_one_letter_code
_entity_poly.pdbx_strand_id
1 'polypeptide(L)'
;MEYQGSCHCGRIAFTVQAGAPISDVIDCNCSMCRRRGSLLWFAPREAFQLSTDPADVATYRFNKAHIDHHHCRECGIAPYSEAVDPRSGMPMVAVNVRCVPAVDLATLAVTSYDGAAL
;
A
#
# COMPACT_ATOMS: atom_id res chain seq x y z
N MET A 1 1.49 -14.79 -9.19
CA MET A 1 1.65 -15.25 -7.81
C MET A 1 0.70 -14.47 -6.93
N GLU A 2 -0.02 -15.14 -6.04
CA GLU A 2 -0.94 -14.47 -5.12
C GLU A 2 -0.25 -14.20 -3.78
N TYR A 3 -0.46 -12.99 -3.24
CA TYR A 3 -0.06 -12.61 -1.90
C TYR A 3 -1.29 -12.24 -1.07
N GLN A 4 -1.28 -12.64 0.19
CA GLN A 4 -2.29 -12.26 1.17
C GLN A 4 -1.71 -11.22 2.13
N GLY A 5 -2.47 -10.17 2.41
CA GLY A 5 -2.09 -9.17 3.39
C GLY A 5 -3.26 -8.73 4.24
N SER A 6 -2.94 -8.11 5.36
CA SER A 6 -3.93 -7.65 6.34
C SER A 6 -3.40 -6.51 7.19
N CYS A 7 -4.31 -5.77 7.82
CA CYS A 7 -3.93 -4.95 8.97
C CYS A 7 -3.61 -5.83 10.18
N HIS A 8 -3.05 -5.25 11.25
CA HIS A 8 -2.63 -6.03 12.43
C HIS A 8 -3.76 -6.85 13.07
N CYS A 9 -4.98 -6.28 13.18
CA CYS A 9 -6.12 -6.99 13.77
C CYS A 9 -6.88 -7.88 12.77
N GLY A 10 -6.46 -7.95 11.50
CA GLY A 10 -7.08 -8.79 10.47
C GLY A 10 -8.40 -8.29 9.89
N ARG A 11 -9.00 -7.22 10.43
CA ARG A 11 -10.26 -6.64 9.92
C ARG A 11 -10.14 -6.19 8.47
N ILE A 12 -9.05 -5.50 8.14
CA ILE A 12 -8.66 -5.31 6.75
C ILE A 12 -7.89 -6.56 6.31
N ALA A 13 -8.39 -7.23 5.29
CA ALA A 13 -7.76 -8.33 4.58
C ALA A 13 -7.90 -8.14 3.07
N PHE A 14 -6.88 -8.57 2.32
CA PHE A 14 -6.85 -8.49 0.86
C PHE A 14 -5.98 -9.59 0.24
N THR A 15 -6.20 -9.84 -1.04
CA THR A 15 -5.27 -10.55 -1.92
C THR A 15 -4.76 -9.64 -3.03
N VAL A 16 -3.54 -9.89 -3.50
CA VAL A 16 -2.98 -9.19 -4.66
C VAL A 16 -2.17 -10.13 -5.55
N GLN A 17 -2.37 -10.02 -6.87
CA GLN A 17 -1.61 -10.77 -7.87
C GLN A 17 -0.36 -10.00 -8.28
N ALA A 18 0.78 -10.70 -8.25
CA ALA A 18 2.06 -10.20 -8.77
C ALA A 18 2.54 -11.09 -9.92
N GLY A 19 3.06 -10.47 -10.99
CA GLY A 19 3.64 -11.19 -12.14
C GLY A 19 4.99 -11.85 -11.84
N ALA A 20 5.67 -11.39 -10.79
CA ALA A 20 6.95 -11.89 -10.31
C ALA A 20 6.99 -11.80 -8.77
N PRO A 21 7.98 -12.42 -8.10
CA PRO A 21 8.23 -12.19 -6.68
C PRO A 21 8.35 -10.70 -6.36
N ILE A 22 7.81 -10.27 -5.22
CA ILE A 22 7.94 -8.88 -4.76
C ILE A 22 9.39 -8.69 -4.28
N SER A 23 10.19 -7.97 -5.06
CA SER A 23 11.60 -7.70 -4.77
C SER A 23 11.90 -6.22 -4.59
N ASP A 24 11.22 -5.34 -5.33
CA ASP A 24 11.53 -3.92 -5.39
C ASP A 24 10.42 -3.10 -4.75
N VAL A 25 10.79 -2.26 -3.78
CA VAL A 25 9.85 -1.42 -3.03
C VAL A 25 10.35 0.01 -2.89
N ILE A 26 9.41 0.92 -2.65
CA ILE A 26 9.69 2.33 -2.45
C ILE A 26 9.59 2.69 -0.97
N ASP A 27 10.62 3.38 -0.46
CA ASP A 27 10.58 4.07 0.83
C ASP A 27 10.47 5.58 0.59
N CYS A 28 9.29 6.13 0.86
CA CYS A 28 8.98 7.54 0.61
C CYS A 28 9.17 8.37 1.88
N ASN A 29 9.95 9.44 1.78
CA ASN A 29 10.28 10.31 2.92
C ASN A 29 9.22 11.41 3.22
N CYS A 30 8.11 11.49 2.47
CA CYS A 30 7.14 12.57 2.65
C CYS A 30 6.57 12.57 4.07
N SER A 31 6.01 13.71 4.51
CA SER A 31 5.57 13.91 5.90
C SER A 31 4.59 12.84 6.40
N MET A 32 3.77 12.25 5.50
CA MET A 32 2.87 11.15 5.83
C MET A 32 3.57 9.78 5.78
N CYS A 33 4.26 9.44 4.69
CA CYS A 33 4.88 8.12 4.48
C CYS A 33 5.91 7.81 5.56
N ARG A 34 6.75 8.78 5.92
CA ARG A 34 7.75 8.60 6.99
C ARG A 34 7.14 8.31 8.37
N ARG A 35 5.90 8.75 8.63
CA ARG A 35 5.19 8.48 9.89
C ARG A 35 4.48 7.13 9.86
N ARG A 36 4.01 6.69 8.69
CA ARG A 36 3.43 5.36 8.51
C ARG A 36 4.48 4.25 8.43
N GLY A 37 5.73 4.59 8.09
CA GLY A 37 6.83 3.63 7.97
C GLY A 37 6.61 2.61 6.85
N SER A 38 5.85 2.98 5.81
CA SER A 38 5.45 2.06 4.74
C SER A 38 6.61 1.72 3.81
N LEU A 39 6.69 0.45 3.40
CA LEU A 39 7.47 0.04 2.22
C LEU A 39 6.48 -0.28 1.10
N LEU A 40 6.47 0.54 0.06
CA LEU A 40 5.41 0.57 -0.93
C LEU A 40 5.76 -0.29 -2.15
N TRP A 41 4.92 -1.25 -2.45
CA TRP A 41 4.91 -1.97 -3.72
C TRP A 41 3.65 -1.61 -4.51
N PHE A 42 3.77 -1.55 -5.83
CA PHE A 42 2.71 -1.03 -6.70
C PHE A 42 2.18 -2.11 -7.63
N ALA A 43 0.86 -2.18 -7.74
CA ALA A 43 0.17 -3.09 -8.65
C ALA A 43 -0.99 -2.38 -9.39
N PRO A 44 -1.39 -2.88 -10.57
CA PRO A 44 -2.66 -2.51 -11.17
C PRO A 44 -3.81 -2.75 -10.20
N ARG A 45 -4.79 -1.85 -10.17
CA ARG A 45 -5.93 -1.97 -9.24
C ARG A 45 -6.72 -3.28 -9.43
N GLU A 46 -6.83 -3.74 -10.68
CA GLU A 46 -7.52 -4.98 -11.05
C GLU A 46 -6.85 -6.25 -10.49
N ALA A 47 -5.56 -6.19 -10.16
CA ALA A 47 -4.83 -7.29 -9.54
C ALA A 47 -5.09 -7.41 -8.03
N PHE A 48 -5.81 -6.45 -7.44
CA PHE A 48 -6.05 -6.35 -5.99
C PHE A 48 -7.52 -6.60 -5.64
N GLN A 49 -7.76 -7.51 -4.70
CA GLN A 49 -9.09 -7.81 -4.19
C GLN A 49 -9.13 -7.57 -2.69
N LEU A 50 -10.01 -6.67 -2.27
CA LEU A 50 -10.30 -6.42 -0.86
C LEU A 50 -11.36 -7.40 -0.37
N SER A 51 -11.11 -8.09 0.74
CA SER A 51 -12.03 -9.00 1.44
C SER A 51 -12.43 -8.44 2.81
N THR A 52 -12.70 -7.13 2.84
CA THR A 52 -12.90 -6.32 4.06
C THR A 52 -14.28 -5.66 4.03
N ASP A 53 -14.94 -5.55 5.18
CA ASP A 53 -16.13 -4.71 5.31
C ASP A 53 -15.74 -3.23 5.13
N PRO A 54 -16.36 -2.47 4.20
CA PRO A 54 -16.09 -1.04 4.05
C PRO A 54 -16.17 -0.24 5.36
N ALA A 55 -16.98 -0.68 6.33
CA ALA A 55 -17.09 -0.05 7.64
C ALA A 55 -15.78 -0.12 8.45
N ASP A 56 -14.90 -1.11 8.23
CA ASP A 56 -13.62 -1.25 8.93
C ASP A 56 -12.50 -0.37 8.35
N VAL A 57 -12.72 0.21 7.16
CA VAL A 57 -11.75 1.04 6.44
C VAL A 57 -12.05 2.53 6.64
N ALA A 58 -11.01 3.29 6.95
CA ALA A 58 -11.02 4.75 6.87
C ALA A 58 -10.05 5.23 5.80
N THR A 59 -10.46 6.26 5.05
CA THR A 59 -9.63 6.88 4.01
C THR A 59 -9.20 8.27 4.47
N TYR A 60 -7.91 8.54 4.35
CA TYR A 60 -7.33 9.86 4.58
C TYR A 60 -6.77 10.41 3.27
N ARG A 61 -7.14 11.64 2.94
CA ARG A 61 -6.60 12.41 1.80
C ARG A 61 -5.94 13.65 2.35
N PHE A 62 -4.79 14.02 1.81
CA PHE A 62 -4.08 15.24 2.16
C PHE A 62 -3.41 15.85 0.93
N ASN A 63 -2.82 17.04 1.09
CA ASN A 63 -2.17 17.78 0.00
C ASN A 63 -3.14 17.95 -1.20
N LYS A 64 -2.73 17.53 -2.41
CA LYS A 64 -3.53 17.60 -3.64
C LYS A 64 -4.68 16.57 -3.69
N ALA A 65 -4.84 15.74 -2.65
CA ALA A 65 -5.87 14.72 -2.53
C ALA A 65 -5.92 13.72 -3.70
N HIS A 66 -4.77 13.43 -4.31
CA HIS A 66 -4.64 12.48 -5.42
C HIS A 66 -4.58 11.02 -4.99
N ILE A 67 -4.33 10.76 -3.71
CA ILE A 67 -4.13 9.42 -3.18
C ILE A 67 -5.10 9.19 -2.03
N ASP A 68 -5.79 8.06 -2.08
CA ASP A 68 -6.67 7.55 -1.05
C ASP A 68 -5.86 6.68 -0.10
N HIS A 69 -5.49 7.23 1.05
CA HIS A 69 -4.71 6.48 2.05
C HIS A 69 -5.62 5.72 3.00
N HIS A 70 -5.77 4.42 2.75
CA HIS A 70 -6.62 3.55 3.54
C HIS A 70 -5.92 3.07 4.81
N HIS A 71 -6.67 2.98 5.90
CA HIS A 71 -6.21 2.45 7.18
C HIS A 71 -7.36 1.82 7.95
N CYS A 72 -7.01 0.89 8.83
CA CYS A 72 -7.96 0.20 9.69
C CYS A 72 -8.46 1.16 10.77
N ARG A 73 -9.77 1.27 10.94
CA ARG A 73 -10.37 2.06 12.02
C ARG A 73 -10.05 1.53 13.41
N GLU A 74 -9.86 0.22 13.52
CA GLU A 74 -9.61 -0.46 14.80
C GLU A 74 -8.15 -0.35 15.24
N CYS A 75 -7.20 -0.77 14.39
CA CYS A 75 -5.78 -0.84 14.77
C CYS A 75 -4.91 0.26 14.15
N GLY A 76 -5.46 1.15 13.32
CA GLY A 76 -4.72 2.25 12.68
C GLY A 76 -3.75 1.85 11.57
N ILE A 77 -3.46 0.55 11.39
CA ILE A 77 -2.54 0.07 10.36
C ILE A 77 -3.07 0.40 8.95
N ALA A 78 -2.13 0.77 8.09
CA ALA A 78 -2.34 1.25 6.73
C ALA A 78 -1.82 0.24 5.70
N PRO A 79 -2.59 -0.79 5.35
CA PRO A 79 -2.13 -1.86 4.47
C PRO A 79 -2.03 -1.45 3.00
N TYR A 80 -2.85 -0.51 2.53
CA TYR A 80 -2.85 -0.11 1.12
C TYR A 80 -3.28 1.34 0.91
N SER A 81 -3.06 1.86 -0.28
CA SER A 81 -3.58 3.13 -0.78
C SER A 81 -3.95 2.99 -2.25
N GLU A 82 -4.88 3.81 -2.74
CA GLU A 82 -5.31 3.79 -4.14
C GLU A 82 -5.07 5.15 -4.79
N ALA A 83 -4.67 5.15 -6.06
CA ALA A 83 -4.45 6.36 -6.85
C ALA A 83 -4.57 6.05 -8.34
N VAL A 84 -4.53 7.10 -9.16
CA VAL A 84 -4.35 6.96 -10.61
C VAL A 84 -2.89 7.28 -10.95
N ASP A 85 -2.24 6.42 -11.72
CA ASP A 85 -0.89 6.68 -12.20
C ASP A 85 -0.91 7.91 -13.13
N PRO A 86 -0.16 8.98 -12.82
CA PRO A 86 -0.16 10.18 -13.63
C PRO A 86 0.46 9.99 -15.03
N ARG A 87 1.21 8.90 -15.25
CA ARG A 87 1.87 8.61 -16.54
C ARG A 87 0.96 7.82 -17.48
N SER A 88 0.31 6.78 -16.95
CA SER A 88 -0.53 5.87 -17.75
C SER A 88 -2.02 6.20 -17.66
N GLY A 89 -2.46 6.97 -16.66
CA GLY A 89 -3.88 7.21 -16.38
C GLY A 89 -4.61 5.99 -15.79
N MET A 90 -3.88 4.91 -15.48
CA MET A 90 -4.46 3.66 -15.00
C MET A 90 -4.65 3.67 -13.47
N PRO A 91 -5.76 3.14 -12.94
CA PRO A 91 -5.94 2.94 -11.50
C PRO A 91 -4.91 1.95 -10.94
N MET A 92 -4.32 2.31 -9.79
CA MET A 92 -3.28 1.54 -9.12
C MET A 92 -3.55 1.40 -7.62
N VAL A 93 -2.96 0.35 -7.05
CA VAL A 93 -2.85 0.17 -5.61
C VAL A 93 -1.39 0.25 -5.18
N ALA A 94 -1.12 0.95 -4.08
CA ALA A 94 0.15 0.91 -3.38
C ALA A 94 -0.03 0.07 -2.10
N VAL A 95 0.58 -1.11 -2.06
CA VAL A 95 0.54 -2.03 -0.92
C VAL A 95 1.72 -1.74 0.00
N ASN A 96 1.47 -1.60 1.30
CA ASN A 96 2.53 -1.62 2.31
C ASN A 96 2.96 -3.06 2.56
N VAL A 97 4.10 -3.49 2.01
CA VAL A 97 4.52 -4.90 2.07
C VAL A 97 4.81 -5.40 3.49
N ARG A 98 4.97 -4.49 4.47
CA ARG A 98 5.02 -4.85 5.89
C ARG A 98 3.74 -5.51 6.40
N CYS A 99 2.64 -5.37 5.65
CA CYS A 99 1.33 -5.97 5.93
C CYS A 99 1.11 -7.29 5.16
N VAL A 100 2.15 -7.83 4.50
CA VAL A 100 2.10 -9.06 3.70
C VAL A 100 3.06 -10.09 4.32
N PRO A 101 2.58 -11.02 5.15
CA PRO A 101 3.45 -11.93 5.93
C PRO A 101 4.38 -12.81 5.09
N ALA A 102 4.00 -13.10 3.84
CA ALA A 102 4.81 -13.94 2.95
C ALA A 102 6.02 -13.20 2.32
N VAL A 103 6.14 -11.89 2.51
CA VAL A 103 7.26 -11.10 1.99
C VAL A 103 8.38 -11.05 3.04
N ASP A 104 9.56 -11.56 2.68
CA ASP A 104 10.75 -11.38 3.51
C ASP A 104 11.35 -9.98 3.30
N LEU A 105 11.13 -9.11 4.29
CA LEU A 105 11.56 -7.71 4.25
C LEU A 105 13.08 -7.54 4.13
N ALA A 106 13.87 -8.51 4.61
CA ALA A 106 15.34 -8.42 4.57
C ALA A 106 15.90 -8.63 3.15
N THR A 107 15.11 -9.20 2.25
CA THR A 107 15.51 -9.50 0.86
C THR A 107 15.16 -8.39 -0.13
N LEU A 108 14.41 -7.37 0.31
CA LEU A 108 13.88 -6.35 -0.58
C LEU A 108 14.96 -5.36 -1.02
N ALA A 109 14.98 -5.06 -2.32
CA ALA A 109 15.64 -3.89 -2.86
C ALA A 109 14.78 -2.65 -2.56
N VAL A 110 15.28 -1.79 -1.67
CA VAL A 110 14.56 -0.58 -1.25
C VAL A 110 15.08 0.63 -2.02
N THR A 111 14.20 1.25 -2.81
CA THR A 111 14.48 2.51 -3.51
C THR A 111 13.94 3.68 -2.71
N SER A 112 14.81 4.59 -2.29
CA SER A 112 14.38 5.84 -1.64
C SER A 112 13.67 6.76 -2.63
N TYR A 113 12.58 7.38 -2.20
CA TYR A 113 11.83 8.36 -2.97
C TYR A 113 11.66 9.66 -2.19
N ASP A 114 12.06 10.77 -2.82
CA ASP A 114 11.94 12.12 -2.24
C ASP A 114 10.54 12.71 -2.45
N GLY A 115 9.56 12.17 -1.73
CA GLY A 115 8.20 12.68 -1.74
C GLY A 115 8.02 13.97 -0.94
N ALA A 116 9.01 14.40 -0.15
CA ALA A 116 8.98 15.66 0.58
C ALA A 116 9.14 16.89 -0.33
N ALA A 117 9.66 16.71 -1.54
CA ALA A 117 9.89 17.78 -2.52
C ALA A 117 8.71 18.04 -3.49
N LEU A 118 7.54 17.40 -3.30
CA LEU A 118 6.40 17.38 -4.25
C LEU A 118 5.19 18.24 -3.87
#